data_AF-A0A1B8FMT8-F1
#
_entry.id   AF-A0A1B8FMT8-F1
#
_cell.length_a   1.000
_cell.length_b   1.000
_cell.length_c   1.000
_cell.angle_alpha   90.00
_cell.angle_beta   90.00
_cell.angle_gamma   90.00
#
_symmetry.space_group_name_H-M   'P 1'
#
loop_
_entity.id
_entity.type
_entity.pdbx_description
1 polymer ?
#
loop_
_entity_poly.entity_id
_entity_poly.type
_entity_poly.pdbx_seq_one_letter_code
_entity_poly.pdbx_strand_id
1 'polypeptide(L)'
;MGNNIDRLRALLGEGAWEAPACQEEPQDGTAKDPVEYLSTDPEDDEKILSISRVLVPESEPELPAYDLETGELAPAGHNFVPLKALEKYHHTYVEGANRYKVNRNYFDKQKFYTHEWDFFYIYPPPELSPNASVLVPLAQVEHFIWIINRHLKTHLGIPIMERDPGFIIDCPNDGTPRPRYIGRSNDYETAVLTKKAIPSKGYRPPNEPASSTKPSDESLEAFKERMEEMLEMDRKKKQALKSKKQAERHAKQQGWNHVTKRVQRYLGLREKQKDVDEWGIKISAPAPGDGLAQIEADLAKLNIKTQIDVTKPVLFEQESSVVFICVDIEAYEKNHRLITEIGIATLDTADISSIVPEERGTNWFSFIRARHFRIKEYGYLNNTEYLQGCADMFRFG
;
A
#
# COMPACT_ATOMS: atom_id res chain seq x y z
N MET A 1 2.55 43.27 25.48
CA MET A 1 2.62 42.46 24.25
C MET A 1 3.99 42.49 23.57
N GLY A 2 4.82 43.54 23.71
CA GLY A 2 6.14 43.61 23.05
C GLY A 2 7.15 42.54 23.48
N ASN A 3 7.28 42.25 24.77
CA ASN A 3 8.38 41.43 25.31
C ASN A 3 8.35 39.93 24.94
N ASN A 4 7.22 39.39 24.44
CA ASN A 4 7.12 37.99 24.03
C ASN A 4 7.51 37.75 22.56
N ILE A 5 7.41 38.79 21.72
CA ILE A 5 7.77 38.70 20.30
C ILE A 5 9.31 38.70 20.16
N ASP A 6 10.01 39.45 21.01
CA ASP A 6 11.47 39.52 20.98
C ASP A 6 12.14 38.21 21.45
N ARG A 7 11.51 37.48 22.38
CA ARG A 7 11.96 36.14 22.79
C ARG A 7 11.77 35.09 21.69
N LEU A 8 10.71 35.18 20.90
CA LEU A 8 10.49 34.31 19.73
C LEU A 8 11.49 34.61 18.61
N ARG A 9 11.86 35.89 18.44
CA ARG A 9 12.85 36.31 17.43
C ARG A 9 14.26 35.80 17.74
N ALA A 10 14.63 35.74 19.03
CA ALA A 10 15.92 35.21 19.47
C ALA A 10 16.05 33.67 19.32
N LEU A 11 14.94 32.93 19.30
CA LEU A 11 14.94 31.46 19.18
C LEU A 11 14.98 30.95 17.74
N LEU A 12 14.57 31.76 16.76
CA LEU A 12 14.34 31.32 15.37
C LEU A 12 15.44 31.74 14.38
N GLY A 13 16.40 32.58 14.79
CA GLY A 13 17.45 33.10 13.91
C GLY A 13 16.92 34.07 12.85
N GLU A 14 17.77 35.00 12.39
CA GLU A 14 17.35 36.12 11.53
C GLU A 14 16.83 35.70 10.13
N GLY A 15 17.03 34.45 9.71
CA GLY A 15 16.60 33.94 8.40
C GLY A 15 15.19 33.32 8.35
N ALA A 16 14.48 33.18 9.47
CA ALA A 16 13.20 32.44 9.50
C ALA A 16 11.99 33.21 8.93
N TRP A 17 12.17 34.48 8.55
CA TRP A 17 11.09 35.37 8.13
C TRP A 17 11.22 35.92 6.71
N GLU A 18 12.24 35.51 5.95
CA GLU A 18 12.30 35.82 4.53
C GLU A 18 11.28 34.95 3.78
N ALA A 19 10.18 35.59 3.37
CA ALA A 19 9.29 35.01 2.37
C ALA A 19 10.12 34.69 1.12
N PRO A 20 9.98 33.49 0.51
CA PRO A 20 10.67 33.22 -0.74
C PRO A 20 10.21 34.27 -1.76
N ALA A 21 11.18 34.99 -2.33
CA ALA A 21 10.93 35.98 -3.37
C ALA A 21 10.13 35.32 -4.51
N CYS A 22 9.03 35.95 -4.93
CA CYS A 22 8.36 35.62 -6.18
C CYS A 22 9.38 35.71 -7.30
N GLN A 23 9.82 34.56 -7.82
CA GLN A 23 10.60 34.52 -9.04
C GLN A 23 9.65 34.78 -10.21
N GLU A 24 9.93 35.85 -10.94
CA GLU A 24 9.33 36.16 -12.24
C GLU A 24 9.56 34.99 -13.21
N GLU A 25 8.50 34.60 -13.93
CA GLU A 25 8.56 33.59 -14.98
C GLU A 25 9.52 34.02 -16.10
N PRO A 26 10.46 33.16 -16.55
CA PRO A 26 11.03 33.27 -17.87
C PRO A 26 10.08 32.59 -18.86
N GLN A 27 9.44 33.41 -19.71
CA GLN A 27 8.91 32.96 -20.98
C GLN A 27 10.07 32.48 -21.86
N ASP A 28 10.27 31.16 -21.98
CA ASP A 28 10.75 30.58 -23.23
C ASP A 28 10.37 29.10 -23.34
N GLY A 29 9.83 28.73 -24.49
CA GLY A 29 9.28 27.42 -24.78
C GLY A 29 10.37 26.41 -25.07
N THR A 30 10.59 25.45 -24.17
CA THR A 30 11.02 24.08 -24.49
C THR A 30 10.78 23.22 -23.24
N ALA A 31 9.75 22.38 -23.28
CA ALA A 31 9.47 21.43 -22.21
C ALA A 31 10.62 20.42 -22.09
N LYS A 32 11.53 20.62 -21.14
CA LYS A 32 12.43 19.58 -20.62
C LYS A 32 11.73 18.94 -19.43
N ASP A 33 11.35 17.66 -19.58
CA ASP A 33 10.88 16.83 -18.47
C ASP A 33 12.00 16.69 -17.42
N PRO A 34 11.81 17.09 -16.15
CA PRO A 34 12.81 16.88 -15.11
C PRO A 34 12.28 15.90 -14.07
N VAL A 35 12.28 14.60 -14.39
CA VAL A 35 12.31 13.55 -13.35
C VAL A 35 13.08 12.36 -13.92
N GLU A 36 14.36 12.27 -13.58
CA GLU A 36 15.13 11.05 -13.74
C GLU A 36 14.64 10.05 -12.67
N TYR A 37 13.79 9.11 -13.09
CA TYR A 37 13.26 8.08 -12.22
C TYR A 37 14.34 7.01 -12.02
N LEU A 38 15.14 7.17 -10.96
CA LEU A 38 16.00 6.11 -10.46
C LEU A 38 15.13 5.05 -9.78
N SER A 39 15.13 3.84 -10.34
CA SER A 39 14.54 2.64 -9.74
C SER A 39 15.07 2.47 -8.32
N THR A 40 14.19 2.35 -7.33
CA THR A 40 14.56 2.29 -5.91
C THR A 40 15.07 0.92 -5.46
N ASP A 41 15.25 -0.04 -6.38
CA ASP A 41 15.68 -1.40 -6.05
C ASP A 41 16.60 -1.97 -7.14
N PRO A 42 17.93 -1.97 -6.94
CA PRO A 42 18.89 -2.46 -7.93
C PRO A 42 18.74 -3.95 -8.23
N GLU A 43 18.14 -4.73 -7.32
CA GLU A 43 17.84 -6.15 -7.55
C GLU A 43 16.74 -6.39 -8.60
N ASP A 44 15.79 -5.45 -8.73
CA ASP A 44 14.72 -5.56 -9.72
C ASP A 44 15.25 -5.18 -11.12
N ASP A 45 16.18 -4.23 -11.21
CA ASP A 45 16.76 -3.84 -12.48
C ASP A 45 17.68 -4.95 -13.06
N GLU A 46 18.47 -5.66 -12.23
CA GLU A 46 19.24 -6.83 -12.69
C GLU A 46 18.35 -8.00 -13.15
N LYS A 47 17.19 -8.20 -12.51
CA LYS A 47 16.23 -9.26 -12.91
C LYS A 47 15.65 -9.01 -14.29
N ILE A 48 15.37 -7.75 -14.64
CA ILE A 48 14.68 -7.40 -15.89
C ILE A 48 15.63 -7.52 -17.10
N LEU A 49 16.93 -7.23 -16.93
CA LEU A 49 17.97 -7.35 -17.97
C LEU A 49 18.22 -8.81 -18.44
N SER A 50 17.87 -9.81 -17.61
CA SER A 50 18.04 -11.24 -17.94
C SER A 50 16.88 -11.87 -18.72
N ILE A 51 15.84 -11.11 -19.09
CA ILE A 51 14.63 -11.65 -19.71
C ILE A 51 14.80 -11.72 -21.23
N SER A 52 14.82 -12.93 -21.76
CA SER A 52 14.71 -13.19 -23.21
C SER A 52 13.34 -12.70 -23.73
N ARG A 53 13.33 -11.88 -24.78
CA ARG A 53 12.11 -11.33 -25.39
C ARG A 53 12.07 -11.64 -26.88
N VAL A 54 10.89 -11.99 -27.38
CA VAL A 54 10.63 -11.97 -28.83
C VAL A 54 9.98 -10.65 -29.18
N LEU A 55 10.59 -9.97 -30.16
CA LEU A 55 10.05 -8.76 -30.73
C LEU A 55 8.76 -9.09 -31.47
N VAL A 56 7.74 -8.28 -31.23
CA VAL A 56 6.47 -8.36 -31.94
C VAL A 56 6.72 -8.03 -33.44
N PRO A 57 6.05 -8.71 -34.39
CA PRO A 57 6.23 -8.48 -35.82
C PRO A 57 6.07 -7.00 -36.21
N GLU A 58 6.76 -6.56 -37.26
CA GLU A 58 6.61 -5.17 -37.76
C GLU A 58 5.23 -4.92 -38.40
N SER A 59 4.63 -5.96 -38.99
CA SER A 59 3.26 -5.95 -39.51
C SER A 59 2.24 -6.15 -38.40
N GLU A 60 1.05 -5.56 -38.57
CA GLU A 60 -0.07 -5.75 -37.65
C GLU A 60 -0.44 -7.25 -37.57
N PRO A 61 -0.48 -7.84 -36.35
CA PRO A 61 -0.81 -9.25 -36.20
C PRO A 61 -2.30 -9.48 -36.48
N GLU A 62 -2.61 -10.61 -37.13
CA GLU A 62 -3.99 -11.01 -37.39
C GLU A 62 -4.69 -11.41 -36.08
N LEU A 63 -5.83 -10.79 -35.80
CA LEU A 63 -6.63 -11.09 -34.61
C LEU A 63 -7.61 -12.23 -34.92
N PRO A 64 -7.63 -13.31 -34.11
CA PRO A 64 -8.63 -14.35 -34.25
C PRO A 64 -10.02 -13.80 -33.90
N ALA A 65 -11.00 -14.05 -34.77
CA ALA A 65 -12.41 -13.77 -34.47
C ALA A 65 -12.99 -14.92 -33.64
N TYR A 66 -13.28 -14.65 -32.37
CA TYR A 66 -13.99 -15.59 -31.50
C TYR A 66 -15.49 -15.33 -31.58
N ASP A 67 -16.22 -16.18 -32.31
CA ASP A 67 -17.69 -16.24 -32.29
C ASP A 67 -18.11 -17.36 -31.32
N LEU A 68 -17.81 -17.14 -30.03
CA LEU A 68 -18.03 -18.11 -28.96
C LEU A 68 -19.04 -17.60 -27.94
N GLU A 69 -19.84 -18.50 -27.39
CA GLU A 69 -20.73 -18.22 -26.26
C GLU A 69 -20.03 -18.47 -24.91
N THR A 70 -20.54 -17.83 -23.84
CA THR A 70 -19.99 -17.99 -22.49
C THR A 70 -19.97 -19.46 -22.07
N GLY A 71 -18.79 -19.97 -21.71
CA GLY A 71 -18.56 -21.35 -21.30
C GLY A 71 -18.11 -22.29 -22.42
N GLU A 72 -18.09 -21.84 -23.67
CA GLU A 72 -17.55 -22.64 -24.79
C GLU A 72 -16.03 -22.78 -24.73
N LEU A 73 -15.51 -23.90 -25.24
CA LEU A 73 -14.08 -24.20 -25.24
C LEU A 73 -13.35 -23.31 -26.24
N ALA A 74 -12.18 -22.81 -25.84
CA ALA A 74 -11.27 -22.15 -26.76
C ALA A 74 -10.83 -23.11 -27.89
N PRO A 75 -10.53 -22.59 -29.09
CA PRO A 75 -9.93 -23.36 -30.17
C PRO A 75 -8.64 -24.05 -29.71
N ALA A 76 -8.43 -25.28 -30.18
CA ALA A 76 -7.28 -26.08 -29.78
C ALA A 76 -5.96 -25.50 -30.32
N GLY A 77 -4.88 -25.56 -29.53
CA GLY A 77 -3.56 -25.10 -29.93
C GLY A 77 -3.35 -23.58 -29.84
N HIS A 78 -4.30 -22.83 -29.28
CA HIS A 78 -4.12 -21.42 -28.97
C HIS A 78 -3.31 -21.22 -27.69
N ASN A 79 -2.49 -20.17 -27.68
CA ASN A 79 -1.71 -19.74 -26.52
C ASN A 79 -2.42 -18.60 -25.80
N PHE A 80 -2.29 -18.58 -24.48
CA PHE A 80 -2.96 -17.61 -23.61
C PHE A 80 -1.98 -16.96 -22.64
N VAL A 81 -2.30 -15.76 -22.19
CA VAL A 81 -1.55 -15.01 -21.18
C VAL A 81 -2.45 -14.77 -19.97
N PRO A 82 -1.99 -15.03 -18.73
CA PRO A 82 -2.75 -14.68 -17.55
C PRO A 82 -3.00 -13.18 -17.48
N LEU A 83 -4.26 -12.77 -17.33
CA LEU A 83 -4.65 -11.37 -17.30
C LEU A 83 -3.89 -10.60 -16.20
N LYS A 84 -3.67 -11.23 -15.05
CA LYS A 84 -2.90 -10.65 -13.94
C LYS A 84 -1.42 -10.44 -14.26
N ALA A 85 -0.83 -11.26 -15.12
CA ALA A 85 0.55 -11.07 -15.56
C ALA A 85 0.62 -9.92 -16.57
N LEU A 86 -0.37 -9.83 -17.45
CA LEU A 86 -0.49 -8.76 -18.43
C LEU A 86 -0.77 -7.39 -17.81
N GLU A 87 -1.68 -7.29 -16.83
CA GLU A 87 -1.95 -6.04 -16.08
C GLU A 87 -0.68 -5.48 -15.41
N LYS A 88 0.29 -6.35 -15.17
CA LYS A 88 1.56 -6.06 -14.52
C LYS A 88 2.70 -5.85 -15.52
N TYR A 89 2.45 -6.04 -16.80
CA TYR A 89 3.49 -6.09 -17.83
C TYR A 89 4.38 -4.85 -17.81
N HIS A 90 3.77 -3.67 -17.67
CA HIS A 90 4.49 -2.39 -17.64
C HIS A 90 5.51 -2.29 -16.50
N HIS A 91 5.29 -2.91 -15.33
CA HIS A 91 6.26 -2.83 -14.23
C HIS A 91 7.24 -3.99 -14.23
N THR A 92 6.82 -5.17 -14.70
CA THR A 92 7.62 -6.39 -14.62
C THR A 92 8.57 -6.55 -15.81
N TYR A 93 8.15 -6.15 -17.02
CA TYR A 93 8.90 -6.45 -18.24
C TYR A 93 9.32 -5.21 -19.05
N VAL A 94 9.00 -4.00 -18.57
CA VAL A 94 9.42 -2.75 -19.23
C VAL A 94 10.46 -2.03 -18.37
N GLU A 95 11.56 -1.66 -19.01
CA GLU A 95 12.74 -1.05 -18.37
C GLU A 95 12.76 0.48 -18.49
N GLY A 96 13.38 1.10 -17.48
CA GLY A 96 13.83 2.49 -17.50
C GLY A 96 12.78 3.51 -17.95
N ALA A 97 13.18 4.43 -18.82
CA ALA A 97 12.34 5.53 -19.30
C ALA A 97 11.08 5.07 -20.07
N ASN A 98 11.09 3.85 -20.64
CA ASN A 98 9.93 3.30 -21.33
C ASN A 98 8.83 2.87 -20.36
N ARG A 99 9.19 2.43 -19.13
CA ARG A 99 8.23 2.02 -18.08
C ARG A 99 7.21 3.12 -17.79
N TYR A 100 7.69 4.34 -17.58
CA TYR A 100 6.84 5.49 -17.29
C TYR A 100 5.92 5.83 -18.46
N LYS A 101 6.47 5.88 -19.69
CA LYS A 101 5.71 6.20 -20.90
C LYS A 101 4.60 5.19 -21.17
N VAL A 102 4.90 3.90 -21.07
CA VAL A 102 3.94 2.81 -21.26
C VAL A 102 2.87 2.87 -20.19
N ASN A 103 3.27 3.01 -18.92
CA ASN A 103 2.32 3.09 -17.82
C ASN A 103 1.34 4.27 -18.00
N ARG A 104 1.83 5.49 -18.16
CA ARG A 104 1.00 6.70 -18.29
C ARG A 104 0.01 6.66 -19.45
N ASN A 105 0.40 6.08 -20.58
CA ASN A 105 -0.43 6.06 -21.79
C ASN A 105 -1.40 4.88 -21.84
N TYR A 106 -1.02 3.70 -21.33
CA TYR A 106 -1.77 2.47 -21.58
C TYR A 106 -2.22 1.71 -20.32
N PHE A 107 -1.67 1.97 -19.13
CA PHE A 107 -2.03 1.22 -17.91
C PHE A 107 -2.61 2.09 -16.80
N ASP A 108 -2.13 3.34 -16.68
CA ASP A 108 -2.60 4.31 -15.70
C ASP A 108 -4.08 4.60 -15.90
N LYS A 109 -4.80 4.81 -14.79
CA LYS A 109 -6.26 5.03 -14.77
C LYS A 109 -7.05 3.96 -15.53
N GLN A 110 -6.58 2.71 -15.51
CA GLN A 110 -7.29 1.56 -16.12
C GLN A 110 -7.46 1.66 -17.64
N LYS A 111 -6.65 2.49 -18.32
CA LYS A 111 -6.62 2.59 -19.79
C LYS A 111 -6.34 1.28 -20.49
N PHE A 112 -5.80 0.30 -19.77
CA PHE A 112 -5.58 -1.05 -20.29
C PHE A 112 -6.88 -1.67 -20.83
N TYR A 113 -8.01 -1.40 -20.18
CA TYR A 113 -9.31 -1.95 -20.59
C TYR A 113 -10.02 -1.14 -21.66
N THR A 114 -9.45 -0.02 -22.14
CA THR A 114 -10.01 0.67 -23.32
C THR A 114 -9.66 -0.06 -24.62
N HIS A 115 -8.71 -1.01 -24.56
CA HIS A 115 -8.46 -1.94 -25.64
C HIS A 115 -9.48 -3.09 -25.59
N GLU A 116 -9.82 -3.63 -26.74
CA GLU A 116 -10.73 -4.77 -26.84
C GLU A 116 -10.03 -6.05 -26.36
N TRP A 117 -10.65 -6.74 -25.40
CA TRP A 117 -10.14 -8.00 -24.84
C TRP A 117 -11.21 -9.07 -24.89
N ASP A 118 -10.83 -10.26 -25.36
CA ASP A 118 -11.60 -11.48 -25.18
C ASP A 118 -11.10 -12.22 -23.94
N PHE A 119 -11.97 -12.39 -22.95
CA PHE A 119 -11.59 -13.07 -21.72
C PHE A 119 -11.95 -14.54 -21.75
N PHE A 120 -10.98 -15.35 -21.31
CA PHE A 120 -11.13 -16.78 -21.10
C PHE A 120 -10.89 -17.10 -19.62
N TYR A 121 -11.44 -18.20 -19.14
CA TYR A 121 -11.20 -18.71 -17.80
C TYR A 121 -10.77 -20.17 -17.83
N ILE A 122 -9.92 -20.54 -16.87
CA ILE A 122 -9.55 -21.92 -16.63
C ILE A 122 -9.56 -22.21 -15.13
N TYR A 123 -10.11 -23.36 -14.76
CA TYR A 123 -10.03 -23.84 -13.38
C TYR A 123 -8.75 -24.65 -13.21
N PRO A 124 -7.82 -24.22 -12.34
CA PRO A 124 -6.71 -25.07 -11.94
C PRO A 124 -7.21 -26.34 -11.27
N PRO A 125 -6.36 -27.37 -11.20
CA PRO A 125 -6.57 -28.52 -10.34
C PRO A 125 -7.00 -28.08 -8.93
N PRO A 126 -8.04 -28.71 -8.34
CA PRO A 126 -8.58 -28.29 -7.04
C PRO A 126 -7.56 -28.34 -5.90
N GLU A 127 -6.49 -29.11 -6.06
CA GLU A 127 -5.36 -29.17 -5.13
C GLU A 127 -4.54 -27.87 -5.11
N LEU A 128 -4.53 -27.13 -6.23
CA LEU A 128 -3.73 -25.90 -6.39
C LEU A 128 -4.52 -24.63 -6.06
N SER A 129 -5.76 -24.52 -6.56
CA SER A 129 -6.63 -23.37 -6.26
C SER A 129 -8.11 -23.69 -6.49
N PRO A 130 -9.00 -23.23 -5.61
CA PRO A 130 -10.45 -23.35 -5.81
C PRO A 130 -11.00 -22.32 -6.82
N ASN A 131 -10.23 -21.27 -7.14
CA ASN A 131 -10.67 -20.15 -7.96
C ASN A 131 -10.18 -20.28 -9.39
N ALA A 132 -11.01 -19.85 -10.35
CA ALA A 132 -10.64 -19.75 -11.75
C ALA A 132 -9.59 -18.65 -11.98
N SER A 133 -8.72 -18.88 -12.96
CA SER A 133 -7.79 -17.87 -13.48
C SER A 133 -8.31 -17.31 -14.79
N VAL A 134 -8.20 -15.98 -14.95
CA VAL A 134 -8.62 -15.27 -16.16
C VAL A 134 -7.43 -15.12 -17.09
N LEU A 135 -7.64 -15.45 -18.35
CA LEU A 135 -6.67 -15.51 -19.42
C LEU A 135 -7.14 -14.63 -20.59
N VAL A 136 -6.19 -14.16 -21.38
CA VAL A 136 -6.43 -13.49 -22.67
C VAL A 136 -5.61 -14.16 -23.77
N PRO A 137 -6.09 -14.20 -25.02
CA PRO A 137 -5.35 -14.74 -26.16
C PRO A 137 -4.01 -14.04 -26.37
N LEU A 138 -2.95 -14.83 -26.63
CA LEU A 138 -1.61 -14.29 -26.92
C LEU A 138 -1.63 -13.33 -28.13
N ALA A 139 -2.41 -13.63 -29.17
CA ALA A 139 -2.53 -12.78 -30.36
C ALA A 139 -3.05 -11.37 -30.04
N GLN A 140 -3.97 -11.23 -29.07
CA GLN A 140 -4.43 -9.91 -28.60
C GLN A 140 -3.34 -9.18 -27.82
N VAL A 141 -2.52 -9.91 -27.07
CA VAL A 141 -1.37 -9.32 -26.37
C VAL A 141 -0.31 -8.84 -27.36
N GLU A 142 -0.02 -9.62 -28.40
CA GLU A 142 0.87 -9.23 -29.50
C GLU A 142 0.37 -7.96 -30.18
N HIS A 143 -0.92 -7.90 -30.52
CA HIS A 143 -1.53 -6.71 -31.12
C HIS A 143 -1.45 -5.49 -30.21
N PHE A 144 -1.75 -5.65 -28.92
CA PHE A 144 -1.66 -4.57 -27.96
C PHE A 144 -0.23 -4.02 -27.82
N ILE A 145 0.77 -4.90 -27.73
CA ILE A 145 2.18 -4.50 -27.68
C ILE A 145 2.62 -3.85 -29.00
N TRP A 146 2.13 -4.34 -30.15
CA TRP A 146 2.37 -3.72 -31.46
C TRP A 146 1.86 -2.27 -31.50
N ILE A 147 0.64 -2.01 -31.02
CA ILE A 147 0.08 -0.65 -30.91
C ILE A 147 0.98 0.25 -30.06
N ILE A 148 1.42 -0.25 -28.89
CA ILE A 148 2.29 0.51 -27.98
C ILE A 148 3.61 0.85 -28.67
N ASN A 149 4.24 -0.12 -29.34
CA ASN A 149 5.50 0.07 -30.05
C ASN A 149 5.39 1.10 -31.16
N ARG A 150 4.29 1.09 -31.92
CA ARG A 150 4.05 2.06 -33.00
C ARG A 150 3.77 3.46 -32.46
N HIS A 151 2.96 3.57 -31.41
CA HIS A 151 2.57 4.86 -30.84
C HIS A 151 3.71 5.53 -30.06
N LEU A 152 4.42 4.77 -29.23
CA LEU A 152 5.48 5.28 -28.36
C LEU A 152 6.88 5.20 -28.97
N LYS A 153 7.01 4.63 -30.18
CA LYS A 153 8.28 4.35 -30.87
C LYS A 153 9.23 3.54 -29.98
N THR A 154 8.70 2.44 -29.43
CA THR A 154 9.42 1.52 -28.54
C THR A 154 9.64 0.15 -29.21
N HIS A 155 10.51 -0.67 -28.62
CA HIS A 155 10.78 -2.05 -29.04
C HIS A 155 10.47 -3.03 -27.90
N LEU A 156 9.25 -2.98 -27.40
CA LEU A 156 8.75 -3.91 -26.39
C LEU A 156 8.51 -5.28 -27.02
N GLY A 157 8.74 -6.34 -26.26
CA GLY A 157 8.57 -7.72 -26.72
C GLY A 157 7.85 -8.57 -25.70
N ILE A 158 7.41 -9.74 -26.12
CA ILE A 158 6.79 -10.73 -25.24
C ILE A 158 7.92 -11.53 -24.59
N PRO A 159 7.91 -11.71 -23.26
CA PRO A 159 8.93 -12.50 -22.58
C PRO A 159 8.81 -13.97 -23.03
N ILE A 160 9.88 -14.51 -23.60
CA ILE A 160 9.97 -15.91 -24.04
C ILE A 160 11.16 -16.55 -23.29
N MET A 161 10.83 -17.20 -22.16
CA MET A 161 11.59 -18.26 -21.45
C MET A 161 12.74 -17.93 -20.46
N GLU A 162 13.00 -18.99 -19.67
CA GLU A 162 13.89 -19.29 -18.52
C GLU A 162 13.50 -18.87 -17.10
N ARG A 163 12.88 -17.70 -16.86
CA ARG A 163 12.54 -17.29 -15.47
C ARG A 163 11.06 -17.14 -15.14
N ASP A 164 10.18 -17.00 -16.13
CA ASP A 164 8.75 -16.78 -15.90
C ASP A 164 7.89 -17.69 -16.80
N PRO A 165 7.92 -19.01 -16.55
CA PRO A 165 7.20 -19.99 -17.35
C PRO A 165 5.68 -19.80 -17.30
N GLY A 166 5.17 -19.00 -16.35
CA GLY A 166 3.75 -18.70 -16.20
C GLY A 166 3.21 -17.56 -17.09
N PHE A 167 4.03 -16.86 -17.89
CA PHE A 167 3.54 -15.74 -18.71
C PHE A 167 2.75 -16.19 -19.95
N ILE A 168 3.17 -17.28 -20.59
CA ILE A 168 2.47 -17.88 -21.74
C ILE A 168 2.03 -19.29 -21.34
N ILE A 169 0.75 -19.58 -21.52
CA ILE A 169 0.16 -20.89 -21.30
C ILE A 169 -0.14 -21.51 -22.65
N ASP A 170 0.57 -22.58 -22.96
CA ASP A 170 0.29 -23.47 -24.09
C ASP A 170 -0.88 -24.41 -23.73
N CYS A 171 -1.85 -24.53 -24.63
CA CYS A 171 -3.00 -25.42 -24.47
C CYS A 171 -3.00 -26.46 -25.61
N PRO A 172 -2.19 -27.52 -25.50
CA PRO A 172 -2.12 -28.58 -26.50
C PRO A 172 -3.45 -29.35 -26.62
N ASN A 173 -3.65 -30.01 -27.75
CA ASN A 173 -4.84 -30.83 -28.01
C ASN A 173 -4.64 -32.28 -27.52
N ASP A 174 -4.27 -32.44 -26.25
CA ASP A 174 -3.91 -33.71 -25.62
C ASP A 174 -5.01 -34.28 -24.70
N GLY A 175 -6.16 -33.61 -24.63
CA GLY A 175 -7.30 -33.98 -23.76
C GLY A 175 -7.26 -33.35 -22.37
N THR A 176 -6.26 -32.50 -22.07
CA THR A 176 -6.24 -31.70 -20.84
C THR A 176 -7.32 -30.59 -20.86
N PRO A 177 -7.72 -30.06 -19.68
CA PRO A 177 -8.69 -28.98 -19.60
C PRO A 177 -8.23 -27.74 -20.39
N ARG A 178 -9.06 -27.25 -21.32
CA ARG A 178 -8.81 -26.03 -22.08
C ARG A 178 -9.52 -24.82 -21.49
N PRO A 179 -9.00 -23.59 -21.70
CA PRO A 179 -9.68 -22.36 -21.34
C PRO A 179 -11.07 -22.27 -21.99
N ARG A 180 -12.02 -21.67 -21.28
CA ARG A 180 -13.39 -21.44 -21.73
C ARG A 180 -13.65 -19.95 -21.89
N TYR A 181 -14.43 -19.57 -22.89
CA TYR A 181 -14.75 -18.18 -23.15
C TYR A 181 -15.68 -17.60 -22.08
N ILE A 182 -15.47 -16.35 -21.69
CA ILE A 182 -16.34 -15.62 -20.76
C ILE A 182 -17.16 -14.58 -21.53
N GLY A 183 -16.47 -13.75 -22.31
CA GLY A 183 -17.04 -12.59 -22.98
C GLY A 183 -15.98 -11.58 -23.41
N ARG A 184 -16.40 -10.63 -24.23
CA ARG A 184 -15.60 -9.53 -24.76
C ARG A 184 -15.87 -8.24 -24.01
N SER A 185 -14.87 -7.39 -23.85
CA SER A 185 -15.05 -6.02 -23.35
C SER A 185 -14.09 -5.04 -23.99
N ASN A 186 -14.48 -3.78 -24.08
CA ASN A 186 -13.63 -2.65 -24.47
C ASN A 186 -13.70 -1.49 -23.46
N ASP A 187 -14.25 -1.73 -22.27
CA ASP A 187 -14.32 -0.80 -21.16
C ASP A 187 -14.10 -1.50 -19.81
N TYR A 188 -13.72 -0.72 -18.80
CA TYR A 188 -13.41 -1.24 -17.48
C TYR A 188 -14.63 -1.84 -16.76
N GLU A 189 -15.80 -1.22 -16.86
CA GLU A 189 -16.97 -1.65 -16.10
C GLU A 189 -17.48 -2.99 -16.61
N THR A 190 -17.61 -3.14 -17.92
CA THR A 190 -17.93 -4.41 -18.58
C THR A 190 -16.83 -5.43 -18.34
N ALA A 191 -15.54 -5.07 -18.38
CA ALA A 191 -14.48 -6.02 -18.02
C ALA A 191 -14.63 -6.56 -16.59
N VAL A 192 -14.99 -5.72 -15.63
CA VAL A 192 -15.24 -6.14 -14.23
C VAL A 192 -16.47 -7.03 -14.13
N LEU A 193 -17.54 -6.71 -14.85
CA LEU A 193 -18.76 -7.53 -14.86
C LEU A 193 -18.53 -8.89 -15.53
N THR A 194 -17.85 -8.92 -16.68
CA THR A 194 -17.48 -10.15 -17.39
C THR A 194 -16.63 -11.05 -16.50
N LYS A 195 -15.61 -10.50 -15.81
CA LYS A 195 -14.81 -11.26 -14.84
C LYS A 195 -15.61 -11.81 -13.65
N LYS A 196 -16.70 -11.16 -13.26
CA LYS A 196 -17.60 -11.66 -12.20
C LYS A 196 -18.59 -12.71 -12.70
N ALA A 197 -18.87 -12.73 -14.00
CA ALA A 197 -19.79 -13.65 -14.65
C ALA A 197 -19.17 -15.03 -14.95
N ILE A 198 -18.03 -15.39 -14.33
CA ILE A 198 -17.39 -16.69 -14.52
C ILE A 198 -18.34 -17.81 -14.08
N PRO A 199 -18.71 -18.74 -14.97
CA PRO A 199 -19.57 -19.87 -14.63
C PRO A 199 -18.91 -20.80 -13.60
N SER A 200 -19.73 -21.55 -12.85
CA SER A 200 -19.23 -22.49 -11.85
C SER A 200 -18.41 -23.63 -12.50
N LYS A 201 -17.56 -24.30 -11.72
CA LYS A 201 -16.64 -25.36 -12.19
C LYS A 201 -17.33 -26.51 -12.95
N GLY A 202 -18.61 -26.77 -12.67
CA GLY A 202 -19.39 -27.83 -13.32
C GLY A 202 -20.20 -27.36 -14.54
N TYR A 203 -20.20 -26.07 -14.86
CA TYR A 203 -20.98 -25.53 -15.96
C TYR A 203 -20.42 -25.98 -17.31
N ARG A 204 -21.30 -26.49 -18.16
CA ARG A 204 -21.04 -26.85 -19.55
C ARG A 204 -22.22 -26.38 -20.42
N PRO A 205 -21.96 -25.79 -21.60
CA PRO A 205 -23.02 -25.47 -22.54
C PRO A 205 -23.82 -26.73 -22.95
N PRO A 206 -25.13 -26.62 -23.22
CA PRO A 206 -25.98 -27.77 -23.56
C PRO A 206 -25.51 -28.58 -24.78
N ASN A 207 -24.79 -27.94 -25.70
CA ASN A 207 -24.37 -28.52 -26.99
C ASN A 207 -22.90 -28.94 -27.02
N GLU A 208 -22.22 -29.02 -25.86
CA GLU A 208 -20.80 -29.37 -25.82
C GLU A 208 -20.56 -30.82 -26.26
N PRO A 209 -19.76 -31.07 -27.31
CA PRO A 209 -19.45 -32.44 -27.75
C PRO A 209 -18.70 -33.19 -26.67
N ALA A 210 -19.06 -34.45 -26.43
CA ALA A 210 -18.35 -35.30 -25.49
C ALA A 210 -16.88 -35.45 -25.93
N SER A 211 -15.93 -35.08 -25.05
CA SER A 211 -14.51 -35.24 -25.34
C SER A 211 -14.19 -36.71 -25.63
N SER A 212 -13.71 -36.98 -26.83
CA SER A 212 -13.33 -38.32 -27.30
C SER A 212 -11.93 -38.74 -26.83
N THR A 213 -11.13 -37.80 -26.33
CA THR A 213 -9.72 -38.00 -25.99
C THR A 213 -9.56 -37.98 -24.48
N LYS A 214 -9.10 -39.11 -23.91
CA LYS A 214 -8.70 -39.17 -22.50
C LYS A 214 -7.25 -38.68 -22.40
N PRO A 215 -6.94 -37.70 -21.54
CA PRO A 215 -5.57 -37.25 -21.35
C PRO A 215 -4.72 -38.37 -20.76
N SER A 216 -3.46 -38.45 -21.19
CA SER A 216 -2.47 -39.33 -20.55
C SER A 216 -2.08 -38.78 -19.17
N ASP A 217 -1.58 -39.64 -18.28
CA ASP A 217 -1.12 -39.25 -16.95
C ASP A 217 0.01 -38.20 -17.03
N GLU A 218 0.92 -38.35 -18.01
CA GLU A 218 2.00 -37.38 -18.29
C GLU A 218 1.46 -36.01 -18.71
N SER A 219 0.40 -35.96 -19.53
CA SER A 219 -0.23 -34.70 -19.95
C SER A 219 -0.94 -34.00 -18.78
N LEU A 220 -1.53 -34.78 -17.87
CA LEU A 220 -2.16 -34.26 -16.66
C LEU A 220 -1.15 -33.71 -15.66
N GLU A 221 0.01 -34.35 -15.51
CA GLU A 221 1.11 -33.84 -14.69
C GLU A 221 1.68 -32.55 -15.28
N ALA A 222 1.95 -32.51 -16.59
CA ALA A 222 2.41 -31.30 -17.25
C ALA A 222 1.38 -30.16 -17.17
N PHE A 223 0.07 -30.46 -17.20
CA PHE A 223 -0.97 -29.47 -16.97
C PHE A 223 -0.95 -28.93 -15.53
N LYS A 224 -0.80 -29.82 -14.54
CA LYS A 224 -0.69 -29.42 -13.11
C LYS A 224 0.51 -28.51 -12.88
N GLU A 225 1.67 -28.88 -13.42
CA GLU A 225 2.91 -28.12 -13.30
C GLU A 225 2.75 -26.68 -13.85
N ARG A 226 2.25 -26.53 -15.08
CA ARG A 226 1.98 -25.21 -15.69
C ARG A 226 1.02 -24.36 -14.85
N MET A 227 -0.05 -24.96 -14.33
CA MET A 227 -1.02 -24.26 -13.50
C MET A 227 -0.43 -23.87 -12.13
N GLU A 228 0.50 -24.67 -11.59
CA GLU A 228 1.23 -24.35 -10.37
C GLU A 228 2.17 -23.18 -10.58
N GLU A 229 2.95 -23.17 -11.67
CA GLU A 229 3.85 -22.07 -12.04
C GLU A 229 3.09 -20.74 -12.18
N MET A 230 1.96 -20.75 -12.89
CA MET A 230 1.08 -19.58 -13.02
C MET A 230 0.62 -19.05 -11.65
N LEU A 231 0.35 -19.93 -10.68
CA LEU A 231 -0.14 -19.56 -9.35
C LEU A 231 0.97 -19.20 -8.37
N GLU A 232 2.20 -19.69 -8.56
CA GLU A 232 3.32 -19.48 -7.65
C GLU A 232 3.69 -17.99 -7.57
N MET A 233 3.57 -17.26 -8.68
CA MET A 233 3.75 -15.80 -8.74
C MET A 233 2.78 -15.05 -7.82
N ASP A 234 1.55 -15.53 -7.71
CA ASP A 234 0.56 -14.96 -6.79
C ASP A 234 0.81 -15.39 -5.33
N ARG A 235 1.32 -16.61 -5.09
CA ARG A 235 1.61 -17.12 -3.74
C ARG A 235 2.81 -16.41 -3.11
N LYS A 236 3.95 -16.30 -3.82
CA LYS A 236 5.16 -15.61 -3.35
C LYS A 236 4.88 -14.15 -2.97
N LYS A 237 4.09 -13.44 -3.78
CA LYS A 237 3.68 -12.05 -3.49
C LYS A 237 2.75 -11.93 -2.28
N LYS A 238 1.77 -12.84 -2.13
CA LYS A 238 0.88 -12.85 -0.95
C LYS A 238 1.65 -13.09 0.35
N GLN A 239 2.64 -13.99 0.32
CA GLN A 239 3.50 -14.26 1.47
C GLN A 239 4.37 -13.05 1.81
N ALA A 240 5.02 -12.43 0.81
CA ALA A 240 5.80 -11.22 1.00
C ALA A 240 4.96 -10.06 1.58
N LEU A 241 3.75 -9.83 1.07
CA LEU A 241 2.84 -8.80 1.58
C LEU A 241 2.39 -9.08 3.02
N LYS A 242 2.15 -10.35 3.37
CA LYS A 242 1.78 -10.75 4.73
C LYS A 242 2.94 -10.51 5.71
N SER A 243 4.16 -10.89 5.34
CA SER A 243 5.36 -10.65 6.14
C SER A 243 5.64 -9.16 6.34
N LYS A 244 5.51 -8.34 5.29
CA LYS A 244 5.64 -6.88 5.38
C LYS A 244 4.62 -6.27 6.35
N LYS A 245 3.34 -6.64 6.22
CA LYS A 245 2.28 -6.19 7.15
C LYS A 245 2.54 -6.62 8.60
N GLN A 246 3.08 -7.82 8.80
CA GLN A 246 3.43 -8.30 10.14
C GLN A 246 4.59 -7.50 10.75
N ALA A 247 5.64 -7.23 9.97
CA ALA A 247 6.77 -6.40 10.38
C ALA A 247 6.33 -4.97 10.71
N GLU A 248 5.50 -4.34 9.88
CA GLU A 248 4.93 -3.00 10.12
C GLU A 248 4.11 -2.96 11.42
N ARG A 249 3.27 -3.97 11.67
CA ARG A 249 2.50 -4.08 12.93
C ARG A 249 3.43 -4.18 14.14
N HIS A 250 4.45 -5.01 14.05
CA HIS A 250 5.41 -5.19 15.15
C HIS A 250 6.21 -3.91 15.42
N ALA A 251 6.69 -3.24 14.38
CA ALA A 251 7.38 -1.95 14.49
C ALA A 251 6.48 -0.88 15.11
N LYS A 252 5.21 -0.79 14.69
CA LYS A 252 4.22 0.13 15.28
C LYS A 252 4.00 -0.15 16.76
N GLN A 253 3.89 -1.43 17.14
CA GLN A 253 3.73 -1.84 18.53
C GLN A 253 4.97 -1.50 19.38
N GLN A 254 6.17 -1.72 18.85
CA GLN A 254 7.42 -1.33 19.51
C GLN A 254 7.51 0.19 19.70
N GLY A 255 7.16 0.97 18.67
CA GLY A 255 7.10 2.43 18.75
C GLY A 255 6.12 2.93 19.81
N TRP A 256 4.92 2.34 19.89
CA TRP A 256 3.93 2.67 20.92
C TRP A 256 4.44 2.40 22.34
N ASN A 257 5.08 1.25 22.54
CA ASN A 257 5.68 0.90 23.83
C ASN A 257 6.79 1.88 24.21
N HIS A 258 7.61 2.31 23.25
CA HIS A 258 8.68 3.28 23.50
C HIS A 258 8.12 4.65 23.90
N VAL A 259 7.17 5.18 23.13
CA VAL A 259 6.53 6.47 23.44
C VAL A 259 5.82 6.43 24.80
N THR A 260 5.11 5.35 25.10
CA THR A 260 4.42 5.18 26.39
C THR A 260 5.39 5.21 27.57
N LYS A 261 6.52 4.48 27.47
CA LYS A 261 7.56 4.49 28.51
C LYS A 261 8.18 5.87 28.70
N ARG A 262 8.38 6.61 27.60
CA ARG A 262 8.91 7.98 27.64
C ARG A 262 7.95 8.95 28.33
N VAL A 263 6.66 8.91 27.99
CA VAL A 263 5.63 9.72 28.65
C VAL A 263 5.56 9.41 30.15
N GLN A 264 5.64 8.14 30.52
CA GLN A 264 5.68 7.75 31.95
C GLN A 264 6.86 8.37 32.69
N ARG A 265 8.04 8.50 32.07
CA ARG A 265 9.20 9.15 32.69
C ARG A 265 9.06 10.67 32.79
N TYR A 266 8.44 11.32 31.80
CA TYR A 266 8.11 12.75 31.88
C TYR A 266 7.09 13.06 32.99
N LEU A 267 6.18 12.11 33.26
CA LEU A 267 5.20 12.22 34.34
C LEU A 267 5.73 11.73 35.71
N GLY A 268 6.99 11.30 35.82
CA GLY A 268 7.55 10.76 37.07
C GLY A 268 6.96 9.39 37.50
N LEU A 269 6.25 8.71 36.59
CA LEU A 269 5.61 7.40 36.81
C LEU A 269 6.55 6.21 36.57
N ARG A 270 7.73 6.48 36.01
CA ARG A 270 8.76 5.48 35.72
C ARG A 270 10.14 6.08 36.00
N GLU A 271 11.03 5.27 36.57
CA GLU A 271 12.40 5.67 36.86
C GLU A 271 13.12 6.20 35.60
N LYS A 272 13.90 7.27 35.78
CA LYS A 272 14.79 7.82 34.75
C LYS A 272 15.82 6.77 34.34
N GLN A 273 16.05 6.65 33.04
CA GLN A 273 17.09 5.76 32.51
C GLN A 273 18.46 6.41 32.75
N LYS A 274 19.25 5.86 33.66
CA LYS A 274 20.57 6.43 34.02
C LYS A 274 21.68 6.15 32.99
N ASP A 275 21.50 5.13 32.14
CA ASP A 275 22.46 4.76 31.09
C ASP A 275 21.72 4.25 29.84
N VAL A 276 21.42 5.13 28.87
CA VAL A 276 21.38 4.74 27.44
C VAL A 276 21.42 5.92 26.46
N ASP A 277 21.81 5.60 25.23
CA ASP A 277 21.74 6.35 23.97
C ASP A 277 20.43 7.12 23.70
N GLU A 278 20.49 8.01 22.70
CA GLU A 278 19.48 9.01 22.29
C GLU A 278 18.05 8.48 22.08
N TRP A 279 17.87 7.15 22.08
CA TRP A 279 16.61 6.42 21.87
C TRP A 279 16.23 5.45 23.00
N GLY A 280 16.91 5.46 24.15
CA GLY A 280 16.46 4.81 25.39
C GLY A 280 16.42 3.28 25.38
N ILE A 281 17.32 2.59 24.65
CA ILE A 281 17.38 1.12 24.59
C ILE A 281 18.60 0.55 25.31
N LYS A 282 18.46 0.03 26.55
CA LYS A 282 19.55 -0.77 27.14
C LYS A 282 19.81 -2.00 26.28
N ILE A 283 20.83 -1.98 25.42
CA ILE A 283 21.44 -3.17 24.83
C ILE A 283 22.43 -3.72 25.86
N SER A 284 21.94 -4.19 27.00
CA SER A 284 22.72 -5.17 27.75
C SER A 284 22.43 -6.53 27.11
N ALA A 285 23.41 -7.07 26.38
CA ALA A 285 23.35 -8.44 25.88
C ALA A 285 23.05 -9.39 27.06
N PRO A 286 22.13 -10.36 26.94
CA PRO A 286 21.80 -11.25 28.03
C PRO A 286 23.03 -12.10 28.37
N ALA A 287 23.54 -11.96 29.60
CA ALA A 287 24.53 -12.88 30.14
C ALA A 287 23.87 -14.27 30.31
N PRO A 288 24.53 -15.37 29.89
CA PRO A 288 23.95 -16.69 29.98
C PRO A 288 23.99 -17.17 31.43
N GLY A 289 22.85 -17.21 32.12
CA GLY A 289 22.77 -17.77 33.48
C GLY A 289 21.43 -17.61 34.20
N ASP A 290 20.78 -16.44 34.14
CA ASP A 290 19.67 -16.10 35.05
C ASP A 290 18.35 -15.77 34.34
N GLY A 291 18.03 -16.52 33.27
CA GLY A 291 16.94 -16.18 32.35
C GLY A 291 15.57 -15.98 33.02
N LEU A 292 15.15 -16.89 33.89
CA LEU A 292 13.80 -16.81 34.49
C LEU A 292 13.69 -15.75 35.59
N ALA A 293 14.64 -15.67 36.51
CA ALA A 293 14.62 -14.69 37.60
C ALA A 293 14.81 -13.25 37.08
N GLN A 294 15.63 -13.06 36.05
CA GLN A 294 15.82 -11.76 35.42
C GLN A 294 14.58 -11.34 34.62
N ILE A 295 13.95 -12.27 33.88
CA ILE A 295 12.68 -12.02 33.18
C ILE A 295 11.57 -11.70 34.18
N GLU A 296 11.49 -12.41 35.30
CA GLU A 296 10.50 -12.17 36.36
C GLU A 296 10.73 -10.82 37.06
N ALA A 297 11.99 -10.46 37.35
CA ALA A 297 12.35 -9.15 37.86
C ALA A 297 12.06 -8.02 36.86
N ASP A 298 12.29 -8.24 35.57
CA ASP A 298 12.02 -7.24 34.53
C ASP A 298 10.50 -7.13 34.24
N LEU A 299 9.73 -8.22 34.34
CA LEU A 299 8.27 -8.21 34.33
C LEU A 299 7.71 -7.49 35.56
N ALA A 300 8.29 -7.67 36.74
CA ALA A 300 7.93 -6.94 37.95
C ALA A 300 8.19 -5.44 37.81
N LYS A 301 9.27 -5.02 37.13
CA LYS A 301 9.55 -3.61 36.76
C LYS A 301 8.60 -3.06 35.67
N LEU A 302 7.95 -3.93 34.91
CA LEU A 302 6.95 -3.54 33.90
C LEU A 302 5.55 -3.41 34.50
N ASN A 303 5.29 -4.00 35.66
CA ASN A 303 4.00 -3.93 36.34
C ASN A 303 3.84 -2.62 37.14
N ILE A 304 3.62 -1.53 36.40
CA ILE A 304 3.43 -0.18 36.95
C ILE A 304 2.25 -0.11 37.94
N LYS A 305 1.20 -0.93 37.73
CA LYS A 305 0.01 -0.93 38.59
C LYS A 305 0.31 -1.31 40.04
N THR A 306 1.35 -2.11 40.28
CA THR A 306 1.76 -2.48 41.64
C THR A 306 2.77 -1.51 42.25
N GLN A 307 3.26 -0.54 41.48
CA GLN A 307 4.31 0.40 41.91
C GLN A 307 3.82 1.82 42.16
N ILE A 308 2.69 2.24 41.57
CA ILE A 308 2.17 3.61 41.74
C ILE A 308 1.05 3.61 42.78
N ASP A 309 1.28 4.31 43.89
CA ASP A 309 0.23 4.76 44.79
C ASP A 309 -0.29 6.12 44.30
N VAL A 310 -1.47 6.12 43.66
CA VAL A 310 -2.07 7.32 43.06
C VAL A 310 -2.48 8.37 44.09
N THR A 311 -2.47 8.03 45.39
CA THR A 311 -2.79 8.95 46.49
C THR A 311 -1.57 9.69 47.03
N LYS A 312 -0.38 9.40 46.49
CA LYS A 312 0.88 10.05 46.87
C LYS A 312 1.51 10.78 45.68
N PRO A 313 2.39 11.76 45.92
CA PRO A 313 3.19 12.35 44.85
C PRO A 313 3.95 11.26 44.10
N VAL A 314 4.26 11.55 42.83
CA VAL A 314 4.96 10.61 41.95
C VAL A 314 6.31 10.21 42.53
N LEU A 315 6.64 8.92 42.45
CA LEU A 315 7.78 8.33 43.14
C LEU A 315 9.12 8.69 42.51
N PHE A 316 9.13 8.96 41.21
CA PHE A 316 10.36 9.20 40.45
C PHE A 316 10.46 10.66 40.02
N GLU A 317 11.67 11.19 40.01
CA GLU A 317 11.96 12.48 39.41
C GLU A 317 11.66 12.45 37.91
N GLN A 318 11.08 13.54 37.41
CA GLN A 318 10.80 13.71 35.99
C GLN A 318 12.12 13.68 35.20
N GLU A 319 12.14 12.96 34.07
CA GLU A 319 13.34 12.88 33.22
C GLU A 319 13.76 14.25 32.67
N SER A 320 12.76 15.06 32.29
CA SER A 320 12.87 16.44 31.83
C SER A 320 11.53 17.17 32.02
N SER A 321 11.57 18.49 32.18
CA SER A 321 10.36 19.33 32.11
C SER A 321 9.93 19.48 30.65
N VAL A 322 8.70 19.07 30.33
CA VAL A 322 8.14 19.10 28.98
C VAL A 322 6.72 19.67 28.99
N VAL A 323 6.29 20.20 27.85
CA VAL A 323 4.91 20.61 27.64
C VAL A 323 4.25 19.64 26.67
N PHE A 324 3.24 18.91 27.13
CA PHE A 324 2.35 18.16 26.23
C PHE A 324 1.43 19.14 25.53
N ILE A 325 1.37 19.05 24.20
CA ILE A 325 0.50 19.88 23.36
C ILE A 325 -0.37 18.93 22.54
N CYS A 326 -1.68 18.99 22.77
CA CYS A 326 -2.69 18.34 21.93
C CYS A 326 -3.27 19.41 21.00
N VAL A 327 -3.30 19.14 19.70
CA VAL A 327 -3.86 20.04 18.69
C VAL A 327 -4.92 19.30 17.91
N ASP A 328 -6.08 19.91 17.79
CA ASP A 328 -7.19 19.46 16.97
C ASP A 328 -7.52 20.56 15.96
N ILE A 329 -7.73 20.19 14.70
CA ILE A 329 -7.97 21.14 13.61
C ILE A 329 -9.19 20.69 12.84
N GLU A 330 -10.19 21.56 12.81
CA GLU A 330 -11.43 21.32 12.07
C GLU A 330 -11.42 22.12 10.76
N ALA A 331 -11.85 21.45 9.69
CA ALA A 331 -12.00 22.05 8.38
C ALA A 331 -13.46 21.99 7.94
N TYR A 332 -13.82 22.87 7.00
CA TYR A 332 -15.16 22.92 6.45
C TYR A 332 -15.46 21.66 5.61
N GLU A 333 -16.59 21.00 5.88
CA GLU A 333 -16.95 19.70 5.31
C GLU A 333 -17.07 19.69 3.78
N LYS A 334 -17.37 20.84 3.16
CA LYS A 334 -17.46 20.96 1.69
C LYS A 334 -16.18 21.45 1.04
N ASN A 335 -15.21 21.93 1.83
CA ASN A 335 -13.92 22.39 1.34
C ASN A 335 -12.85 22.34 2.44
N HIS A 336 -12.05 21.27 2.44
CA HIS A 336 -11.01 21.03 3.45
C HIS A 336 -9.83 22.04 3.43
N ARG A 337 -9.82 23.00 2.49
CA ARG A 337 -8.85 24.12 2.50
C ARG A 337 -9.25 25.24 3.45
N LEU A 338 -10.51 25.26 3.90
CA LEU A 338 -11.05 26.28 4.78
C LEU A 338 -11.05 25.75 6.21
N ILE A 339 -10.07 26.17 7.00
CA ILE A 339 -9.95 25.78 8.41
C ILE A 339 -10.90 26.63 9.24
N THR A 340 -11.81 26.00 9.99
CA THR A 340 -12.85 26.71 10.74
C THR A 340 -12.46 26.90 12.20
N GLU A 341 -11.83 25.89 12.80
CA GLU A 341 -11.52 25.88 14.23
C GLU A 341 -10.18 25.20 14.53
N ILE A 342 -9.52 25.63 15.61
CA ILE A 342 -8.31 25.02 16.14
C ILE A 342 -8.47 24.87 17.65
N GLY A 343 -8.47 23.62 18.13
CA GLY A 343 -8.39 23.30 19.55
C GLY A 343 -6.93 23.07 19.96
N ILE A 344 -6.48 23.70 21.04
CA ILE A 344 -5.15 23.48 21.63
C ILE A 344 -5.32 23.20 23.11
N ALA A 345 -4.84 22.05 23.59
CA ALA A 345 -4.76 21.73 25.02
C ALA A 345 -3.30 21.50 25.42
N THR A 346 -2.83 22.24 26.43
CA THR A 346 -1.45 22.15 26.91
C THR A 346 -1.37 21.70 28.35
N LEU A 347 -0.45 20.79 28.68
CA LEU A 347 -0.11 20.38 30.03
C LEU A 347 1.41 20.49 30.23
N ASP A 348 1.84 21.39 31.10
CA ASP A 348 3.24 21.54 31.47
C ASP A 348 3.56 20.59 32.64
N THR A 349 4.56 19.71 32.49
CA THR A 349 4.91 18.76 33.55
C THR A 349 5.50 19.45 34.78
N ALA A 350 6.04 20.66 34.66
CA ALA A 350 6.53 21.43 35.80
C ALA A 350 5.41 21.77 36.79
N ASP A 351 4.22 22.09 36.26
CA ASP A 351 3.04 22.50 37.05
C ASP A 351 2.49 21.36 37.91
N ILE A 352 2.72 20.10 37.50
CA ILE A 352 2.21 18.91 38.18
C ILE A 352 3.28 18.11 38.94
N SER A 353 4.54 18.57 38.93
CA SER A 353 5.68 17.85 39.49
C SER A 353 5.54 17.47 40.97
N SER A 354 4.83 18.30 41.75
CA SER A 354 4.57 18.08 43.18
C SER A 354 3.10 17.74 43.48
N ILE A 355 2.30 17.49 42.44
CA ILE A 355 0.86 17.25 42.55
C ILE A 355 0.56 15.76 42.50
N VAL A 356 -0.22 15.29 43.47
CA VAL A 356 -0.71 13.91 43.52
C VAL A 356 -1.60 13.64 42.30
N PRO A 357 -1.35 12.60 41.48
CA PRO A 357 -2.15 12.31 40.29
C PRO A 357 -3.63 12.01 40.55
N GLU A 358 -3.93 11.29 41.63
CA GLU A 358 -5.21 10.63 41.87
C GLU A 358 -5.57 9.58 40.79
N GLU A 359 -6.71 8.90 40.98
CA GLU A 359 -7.18 7.85 40.09
C GLU A 359 -7.26 8.37 38.65
N ARG A 360 -6.58 7.70 37.71
CA ARG A 360 -6.50 8.11 36.30
C ARG A 360 -5.90 9.50 36.04
N GLY A 361 -5.19 10.10 37.01
CA GLY A 361 -4.57 11.41 36.84
C GLY A 361 -5.56 12.57 36.90
N THR A 362 -6.76 12.38 37.47
CA THR A 362 -7.83 13.39 37.50
C THR A 362 -7.39 14.72 38.08
N ASN A 363 -6.51 14.70 39.08
CA ASN A 363 -6.06 15.93 39.73
C ASN A 363 -5.19 16.78 38.78
N TRP A 364 -4.46 16.13 37.87
CA TRP A 364 -3.66 16.82 36.84
C TRP A 364 -4.52 17.48 35.77
N PHE A 365 -5.79 17.09 35.59
CA PHE A 365 -6.65 17.66 34.55
C PHE A 365 -6.93 19.14 34.78
N SER A 366 -6.94 19.59 36.04
CA SER A 366 -7.09 21.00 36.39
C SER A 366 -5.94 21.89 35.90
N PHE A 367 -4.79 21.30 35.57
CA PHE A 367 -3.61 21.98 35.02
C PHE A 367 -3.56 21.96 33.49
N ILE A 368 -4.51 21.29 32.83
CA ILE A 368 -4.66 21.34 31.38
C ILE A 368 -5.23 22.71 31.00
N ARG A 369 -4.47 23.45 30.20
CA ARG A 369 -4.89 24.75 29.65
C ARG A 369 -5.44 24.53 28.25
N ALA A 370 -6.75 24.56 28.11
CA ALA A 370 -7.43 24.44 26.83
C ALA A 370 -7.67 25.83 26.21
N ARG A 371 -7.51 25.93 24.89
CA ARG A 371 -7.79 27.11 24.07
C ARG A 371 -8.51 26.62 22.82
N HIS A 372 -9.57 27.30 22.45
CA HIS A 372 -10.31 27.05 21.22
C HIS A 372 -10.31 28.33 20.40
N PHE A 373 -9.86 28.23 19.15
CA PHE A 373 -9.77 29.34 18.22
C PHE A 373 -10.77 29.09 17.10
N ARG A 374 -11.66 30.04 16.86
CA ARG A 374 -12.50 30.07 15.67
C ARG A 374 -11.91 31.05 14.67
N ILE A 375 -11.68 30.60 13.45
CA ILE A 375 -11.05 31.44 12.41
C ILE A 375 -12.07 32.49 11.95
N LYS A 376 -11.73 33.77 12.16
CA LYS A 376 -12.68 34.89 11.98
C LYS A 376 -13.24 34.95 10.57
N GLU A 377 -12.38 34.74 9.57
CA GLU A 377 -12.71 34.77 8.15
C GLU A 377 -13.71 33.68 7.76
N TYR A 378 -13.70 32.55 8.47
CA TYR A 378 -14.50 31.37 8.16
C TYR A 378 -15.50 31.03 9.28
N GLY A 379 -15.66 31.89 10.28
CA GLY A 379 -16.49 31.62 11.45
C GLY A 379 -17.97 31.46 11.13
N TYR A 380 -18.41 31.92 9.95
CA TYR A 380 -19.77 31.72 9.45
C TYR A 380 -20.01 30.32 8.85
N LEU A 381 -18.96 29.54 8.61
CA LEU A 381 -19.05 28.18 8.09
C LEU A 381 -19.24 27.19 9.24
N ASN A 382 -20.35 26.43 9.20
CA ASN A 382 -20.66 25.40 10.17
C ASN A 382 -20.83 24.06 9.46
N ASN A 383 -20.20 23.01 10.01
CA ASN A 383 -20.40 21.64 9.54
C ASN A 383 -21.75 21.12 10.08
N THR A 384 -22.61 20.66 9.18
CA THR A 384 -23.97 20.22 9.53
C THR A 384 -24.42 18.97 8.78
N GLU A 385 -23.82 18.67 7.62
CA GLU A 385 -24.31 17.67 6.68
C GLU A 385 -23.65 16.29 6.88
N TYR A 386 -22.34 16.25 7.13
CA TYR A 386 -21.56 15.01 7.25
C TYR A 386 -20.97 14.80 8.63
N LEU A 387 -20.70 15.88 9.36
CA LEU A 387 -20.28 15.87 10.75
C LEU A 387 -21.07 16.94 11.50
N GLN A 388 -21.72 16.57 12.61
CA GLN A 388 -22.49 17.50 13.42
C GLN A 388 -21.53 18.39 14.21
N GLY A 389 -21.23 19.58 13.68
CA GLY A 389 -20.33 20.54 14.31
C GLY A 389 -20.90 21.08 15.62
N CYS A 390 -20.02 21.30 16.61
CA CYS A 390 -20.34 21.94 17.89
C CYS A 390 -19.57 23.26 18.05
N ALA A 391 -19.54 24.07 16.99
CA ALA A 391 -18.76 25.31 16.87
C ALA A 391 -19.03 26.35 17.98
N ASP A 392 -20.21 26.27 18.62
CA ASP A 392 -20.67 27.24 19.62
C ASP A 392 -20.54 26.73 21.08
N MET A 393 -20.02 25.52 21.30
CA MET A 393 -20.00 24.87 22.62
C MET A 393 -18.58 24.51 23.08
N PHE A 394 -17.76 25.54 23.36
CA PHE A 394 -16.52 25.30 24.07
C PHE A 394 -16.79 25.09 25.57
N ARG A 395 -16.54 23.87 26.06
CA ARG A 395 -16.85 23.48 27.45
C ARG A 395 -15.72 23.76 28.45
N PHE A 396 -14.59 24.31 27.99
CA PHE A 396 -13.35 24.36 28.76
C PHE A 396 -12.66 25.74 28.78
N GLY A 397 -13.41 26.83 28.57
CA GLY A 397 -12.91 28.19 28.76
C GLY A 397 -13.88 29.29 28.39
#